data_AF-A0ABD5JBK7-F1
#
_entry.id   AF-A0ABD5JBK7-F1
#
_cell.length_a   1.000
_cell.length_b   1.000
_cell.length_c   1.000
_cell.angle_alpha   90.00
_cell.angle_beta   90.00
_cell.angle_gamma   90.00
#
_symmetry.space_group_name_H-M   'P 1'
#
loop_
_entity.id
_entity.type
_entity.pdbx_description
1 polymer ?
#
loop_
_entity_poly.entity_id
_entity_poly.type
_entity_poly.pdbx_seq_one_letter_code
_entity_poly.pdbx_strand_id
1 'polypeptide(L)'
;MLMRTDPFRELDRLTQQLMGSSGTWSRPSTMPMDAYREGDDYVIALDLPGVSTDAIDIDVERNMLTVKAERRPITKADDVQMELSERPLGVFSRQLMLADTLDTERIEADYEAGVLTLRIPIAERAKPRKIAIGEGAGHKQIRG
;
A
#
# COMPACT_ATOMS: atom_id res chain seq x y z
N MET A 1 8.35 -31.40 -17.32
CA MET A 1 6.89 -31.41 -17.60
C MET A 1 6.19 -31.37 -16.26
N LEU A 2 5.49 -30.28 -15.92
CA LEU A 2 4.67 -30.21 -14.71
C LEU A 2 3.53 -31.23 -14.87
N MET A 3 3.58 -32.34 -14.13
CA MET A 3 2.48 -33.29 -14.11
C MET A 3 1.37 -32.70 -13.23
N ARG A 4 0.33 -32.15 -13.86
CA ARG A 4 -0.94 -31.82 -13.20
C ARG A 4 -2.07 -32.59 -13.87
N THR A 5 -2.69 -33.48 -13.09
CA THR A 5 -4.04 -33.98 -13.34
C THR A 5 -5.02 -32.92 -12.85
N ASP A 6 -5.39 -31.97 -13.72
CA ASP A 6 -6.40 -30.96 -13.39
C ASP A 6 -7.59 -31.11 -14.35
N PRO A 7 -8.63 -31.89 -13.98
CA PRO A 7 -9.74 -32.27 -14.85
C PRO A 7 -10.72 -31.12 -15.16
N PHE A 8 -10.46 -29.91 -14.67
CA PHE A 8 -11.37 -28.74 -14.78
C PHE A 8 -10.82 -27.61 -15.65
N ARG A 9 -9.82 -27.88 -16.49
CA ARG A 9 -9.11 -26.87 -17.30
C ARG A 9 -10.01 -26.03 -18.24
N GLU A 10 -11.07 -26.63 -18.77
CA GLU A 10 -12.05 -25.90 -19.62
C GLU A 10 -12.96 -25.00 -18.79
N LEU A 11 -13.30 -25.42 -17.56
CA LEU A 11 -14.09 -24.61 -16.63
C LEU A 11 -13.29 -23.39 -16.18
N ASP A 12 -11.99 -23.55 -15.89
CA ASP A 12 -11.11 -22.43 -15.51
C ASP A 12 -10.96 -21.40 -16.64
N ARG A 13 -10.84 -21.82 -17.91
CA ARG A 13 -10.77 -20.90 -19.06
C ARG A 13 -12.08 -20.13 -19.24
N LEU A 14 -13.22 -20.81 -19.13
CA LEU A 14 -14.54 -20.17 -19.22
C LEU A 14 -14.77 -19.22 -18.04
N THR A 15 -14.32 -19.59 -16.84
CA THR A 15 -14.42 -18.76 -15.63
C THR A 15 -13.49 -17.56 -15.69
N GLN A 16 -12.27 -17.68 -16.23
CA GLN A 16 -11.38 -16.55 -16.46
C GLN A 16 -11.95 -15.56 -17.48
N GLN A 17 -12.70 -16.04 -18.49
CA GLN A 17 -13.37 -15.21 -19.49
C GLN A 17 -14.66 -14.55 -18.98
N LEU A 18 -15.35 -15.14 -17.99
CA LEU A 18 -16.59 -14.62 -17.40
C LEU A 18 -16.38 -13.83 -16.09
N MET A 19 -15.34 -14.15 -15.30
CA MET A 19 -15.06 -13.58 -13.97
C MET A 19 -13.77 -12.74 -13.90
N GLY A 20 -13.21 -12.28 -15.02
CA GLY A 20 -12.20 -11.21 -15.06
C GLY A 20 -11.18 -11.24 -13.92
N SER A 21 -10.42 -12.33 -13.78
CA SER A 21 -9.46 -12.55 -12.68
C SER A 21 -8.23 -11.65 -12.72
N SER A 22 -8.13 -10.78 -13.74
CA SER A 22 -7.17 -9.70 -13.82
C SER A 22 -7.81 -8.44 -13.25
N GLY A 23 -7.17 -7.80 -12.27
CA GLY A 23 -7.66 -6.54 -11.71
C GLY A 23 -7.93 -5.54 -12.84
N THR A 24 -9.14 -5.03 -12.93
CA THR A 24 -9.50 -3.97 -13.88
C THR A 24 -9.49 -2.64 -13.14
N TRP A 25 -9.41 -1.51 -13.84
CA TRP A 25 -9.57 -0.20 -13.19
C TRP A 25 -10.89 -0.08 -12.41
N SER A 26 -11.94 -0.80 -12.83
CA SER A 26 -13.24 -0.82 -12.14
C SER A 26 -13.30 -1.77 -10.94
N ARG A 27 -12.38 -2.75 -10.85
CA ARG A 27 -12.26 -3.72 -9.75
C ARG A 27 -10.78 -4.09 -9.57
N PRO A 28 -9.97 -3.21 -8.96
CA PRO A 28 -8.55 -3.46 -8.77
C PRO A 28 -8.33 -4.61 -7.77
N SER A 29 -7.25 -5.36 -7.98
CA SER A 29 -6.87 -6.45 -7.10
C SER A 29 -6.28 -5.93 -5.79
N THR A 30 -6.40 -6.73 -4.72
CA THR A 30 -5.87 -6.40 -3.40
C THR A 30 -4.35 -6.44 -3.39
N MET A 31 -3.72 -5.45 -2.77
CA MET A 31 -2.29 -5.38 -2.52
C MET A 31 -2.03 -5.73 -1.05
N PRO A 32 -1.34 -6.85 -0.74
CA PRO A 32 -0.91 -7.15 0.63
C PRO A 32 -0.02 -6.02 1.15
N MET A 33 -0.17 -5.70 2.43
CA MET A 33 0.59 -4.60 3.03
C MET A 33 0.74 -4.76 4.54
N ASP A 34 1.84 -4.24 5.05
CA ASP A 34 2.11 -4.02 6.47
C ASP A 34 2.24 -2.52 6.74
N ALA A 35 1.81 -2.09 7.92
CA ALA A 35 2.01 -0.72 8.38
C ALA A 35 2.40 -0.72 9.86
N TYR A 36 3.47 0.00 10.19
CA TYR A 36 4.03 0.05 11.54
C TYR A 36 4.73 1.37 11.80
N ARG A 37 5.01 1.66 13.08
CA ARG A 37 5.81 2.81 13.50
C ARG A 37 7.23 2.36 13.77
N GLU A 38 8.21 3.09 13.23
CA GLU A 38 9.63 2.88 13.43
C GLU A 38 10.24 4.20 13.92
N GLY A 39 10.44 4.33 15.23
CA GLY A 39 10.93 5.58 15.83
C GLY A 39 10.00 6.77 15.56
N ASP A 40 10.52 7.75 14.82
CA ASP A 40 9.82 8.97 14.42
C ASP A 40 9.12 8.83 13.06
N ASP A 41 9.14 7.66 12.43
CA ASP A 41 8.54 7.40 11.12
C ASP A 41 7.35 6.44 11.20
N TYR A 42 6.39 6.62 10.30
CA TYR A 42 5.34 5.68 9.98
C TYR A 42 5.66 5.01 8.66
N VAL A 43 5.85 3.69 8.69
CA VAL A 43 6.31 2.90 7.55
C VAL A 43 5.17 2.04 7.02
N ILE A 44 4.98 2.06 5.70
CA ILE A 44 4.00 1.25 4.98
C ILE A 44 4.75 0.43 3.92
N ALA A 45 4.69 -0.90 4.01
CA ALA A 45 5.29 -1.79 3.03
C ALA A 45 4.19 -2.50 2.23
N LEU A 46 4.28 -2.50 0.90
CA LEU A 46 3.31 -3.12 0.01
C LEU A 46 3.98 -4.09 -0.97
N ASP A 47 3.43 -5.29 -1.08
CA ASP A 47 3.94 -6.33 -1.99
C ASP A 47 3.46 -6.08 -3.43
N LEU A 48 4.41 -5.79 -4.33
CA LEU A 48 4.20 -5.51 -5.74
C LEU A 48 5.14 -6.29 -6.68
N PRO A 49 5.33 -7.61 -6.52
CA PRO A 49 6.37 -8.35 -7.24
C PRO A 49 6.15 -8.37 -8.76
N GLY A 50 7.16 -7.88 -9.48
CA GLY A 50 7.16 -7.84 -10.95
C GLY A 50 6.30 -6.72 -11.55
N VAL A 51 6.02 -5.68 -10.78
CA VAL A 51 5.59 -4.37 -11.28
C VAL A 51 6.84 -3.53 -11.53
N SER A 52 6.87 -2.81 -12.65
CA SER A 52 7.94 -1.86 -12.97
C SER A 52 7.67 -0.52 -12.27
N THR A 53 8.72 0.20 -11.87
CA THR A 53 8.59 1.44 -11.09
C THR A 53 7.82 2.54 -11.82
N ASP A 54 7.88 2.58 -13.16
CA ASP A 54 7.11 3.49 -14.00
C ASP A 54 5.61 3.16 -14.05
N ALA A 55 5.22 1.96 -13.65
CA ALA A 55 3.83 1.50 -13.55
C ALA A 55 3.28 1.60 -12.12
N ILE A 56 3.99 2.29 -11.21
CA ILE A 56 3.56 2.59 -9.85
C ILE A 56 3.25 4.08 -9.76
N ASP A 57 2.07 4.40 -9.26
CA ASP A 57 1.59 5.76 -9.05
C ASP A 57 1.19 5.93 -7.57
N ILE A 58 1.70 6.99 -6.95
CA ILE A 58 1.52 7.27 -5.52
C ILE A 58 1.04 8.72 -5.42
N ASP A 59 -0.15 8.88 -4.88
CA ASP A 59 -0.78 10.19 -4.74
C ASP A 59 -1.28 10.39 -3.30
N VAL A 60 -1.22 11.63 -2.82
CA VAL A 60 -1.76 12.02 -1.52
C VAL A 60 -2.66 13.23 -1.69
N GLU A 61 -3.96 13.04 -1.48
CA GLU A 61 -4.94 14.12 -1.49
C GLU A 61 -5.68 14.15 -0.15
N ARG A 62 -5.65 15.27 0.58
CA ARG A 62 -6.41 15.47 1.84
C ARG A 62 -6.20 14.32 2.85
N ASN A 63 -4.95 13.93 3.09
CA ASN A 63 -4.56 12.81 3.96
C ASN A 63 -5.02 11.43 3.46
N MET A 64 -5.53 11.31 2.24
CA MET A 64 -5.77 10.02 1.58
C MET A 64 -4.57 9.65 0.72
N LEU A 65 -3.78 8.69 1.18
CA LEU A 65 -2.73 8.07 0.40
C LEU A 65 -3.35 7.03 -0.54
N THR A 66 -3.12 7.20 -1.84
CA THR A 66 -3.55 6.28 -2.88
C THR A 66 -2.32 5.70 -3.59
N VAL A 67 -2.18 4.38 -3.54
CA VAL A 67 -1.13 3.63 -4.26
C VAL A 67 -1.81 2.83 -5.36
N LYS A 68 -1.43 3.08 -6.61
CA LYS A 68 -1.88 2.33 -7.78
C LYS A 68 -0.68 1.68 -8.45
N ALA A 69 -0.87 0.46 -8.93
CA ALA A 69 0.16 -0.28 -9.62
C ALA A 69 -0.44 -1.11 -10.75
N GLU A 70 0.25 -1.23 -11.89
CA GLU A 70 -0.19 -2.08 -13.00
C GLU A 70 0.83 -3.19 -13.27
N ARG A 71 0.40 -4.45 -13.17
CA ARG A 71 1.21 -5.59 -13.58
C ARG A 71 0.79 -6.09 -14.94
N ARG A 72 1.60 -5.78 -15.95
CA ARG A 72 1.35 -6.18 -17.33
C ARG A 72 1.69 -7.65 -17.58
N PRO A 73 0.96 -8.33 -18.48
CA PRO A 73 1.38 -9.63 -18.99
C PRO A 73 2.75 -9.53 -19.65
N ILE A 74 3.62 -10.51 -19.43
CA ILE A 74 4.89 -10.60 -20.15
C ILE A 74 4.56 -11.09 -21.56
N THR A 75 4.97 -10.34 -22.59
CA THR A 75 4.90 -10.80 -23.98
C THR A 75 5.78 -12.05 -24.13
N LYS A 76 5.14 -13.17 -24.46
CA LYS A 76 5.84 -14.43 -24.76
C LYS A 76 5.87 -14.62 -26.28
N ALA A 77 6.81 -15.42 -26.76
CA ALA A 77 6.81 -15.84 -28.16
C ALA A 77 5.54 -16.64 -28.49
N ASP A 78 5.12 -16.63 -29.75
CA ASP A 78 3.86 -17.23 -30.22
C ASP A 78 3.78 -18.74 -29.99
N ASP A 79 4.92 -19.40 -29.81
CA ASP A 79 5.05 -20.84 -29.55
C ASP A 79 4.92 -21.20 -28.05
N VAL A 80 4.75 -20.22 -27.17
CA VAL A 80 4.70 -20.48 -25.72
C VAL A 80 3.29 -20.82 -25.25
N GLN A 81 3.07 -22.11 -24.96
CA GLN A 81 1.84 -22.58 -24.33
C GLN A 81 1.88 -22.35 -22.81
N MET A 82 0.93 -21.56 -22.30
CA MET A 82 0.77 -21.34 -20.86
C MET A 82 0.05 -22.54 -20.21
N GLU A 83 0.79 -23.30 -19.40
CA GLU A 83 0.25 -24.48 -18.73
C GLU A 83 -0.50 -24.15 -17.43
N LEU A 84 -0.07 -23.10 -16.71
CA LEU A 84 -0.63 -22.66 -15.42
C LEU A 84 -0.45 -21.15 -15.24
N SER A 85 -1.45 -20.48 -14.68
CA SER A 85 -1.45 -19.04 -14.42
C SER A 85 -2.05 -18.71 -13.05
N GLU A 86 -1.20 -18.63 -12.04
CA GLU A 86 -1.61 -18.29 -10.65
C GLU A 86 -1.21 -16.85 -10.26
N ARG A 87 -0.36 -16.22 -11.05
CA ARG A 87 0.15 -14.86 -10.79
C ARG A 87 -0.94 -13.85 -11.14
N PRO A 88 -1.38 -13.00 -10.19
CA PRO A 88 -2.37 -11.97 -10.50
C PRO A 88 -1.77 -10.95 -11.46
N LEU A 89 -2.56 -10.51 -12.44
CA LEU A 89 -2.24 -9.49 -13.44
C LEU A 89 -3.23 -8.33 -13.32
N GLY A 90 -2.91 -7.21 -13.99
CA GLY A 90 -3.78 -6.05 -14.09
C GLY A 90 -3.48 -4.99 -13.02
N VAL A 91 -4.51 -4.22 -12.68
CA VAL A 91 -4.41 -3.05 -11.80
C VAL A 91 -4.60 -3.45 -10.34
N PHE A 92 -3.70 -2.99 -9.50
CA PHE A 92 -3.75 -3.04 -8.04
C PHE A 92 -3.95 -1.62 -7.52
N SER A 93 -4.77 -1.45 -6.49
CA SER A 93 -5.03 -0.15 -5.89
C SER A 93 -5.25 -0.29 -4.39
N ARG A 94 -4.65 0.60 -3.61
CA ARG A 94 -4.83 0.69 -2.17
C ARG A 94 -5.02 2.14 -1.77
N GLN A 95 -5.99 2.38 -0.90
CA GLN A 95 -6.25 3.69 -0.33
C GLN A 95 -6.17 3.60 1.19
N LEU A 96 -5.46 4.55 1.79
CA LEU A 96 -5.16 4.61 3.21
C LEU A 96 -5.39 6.02 3.70
N MET A 97 -6.23 6.16 4.73
CA MET A 97 -6.40 7.43 5.42
C MET A 97 -5.28 7.60 6.43
N LEU A 98 -4.42 8.59 6.20
CA LEU A 98 -3.31 8.97 7.06
C LEU A 98 -3.81 9.86 8.19
N ALA A 99 -3.16 9.76 9.36
CA ALA A 99 -3.45 10.64 10.47
C ALA A 99 -2.85 12.04 10.24
N ASP A 100 -3.52 13.08 10.74
CA ASP A 100 -3.05 14.48 10.67
C ASP A 100 -1.70 14.71 11.38
N THR A 101 -1.26 13.74 12.17
CA THR A 101 0.03 13.72 12.85
C THR A 101 1.18 13.33 11.95
N LEU A 102 0.92 12.84 10.73
CA LEU A 102 1.93 12.46 9.75
C LEU A 102 2.24 13.65 8.84
N ASP A 103 3.50 13.78 8.47
CA ASP A 103 3.99 14.82 7.57
C ASP A 103 4.02 14.30 6.13
N THR A 104 2.91 14.50 5.42
CA THR A 104 2.72 13.97 4.07
C THR A 104 3.53 14.70 3.01
N GLU A 105 4.11 15.87 3.31
CA GLU A 105 4.95 16.62 2.37
C GLU A 105 6.36 16.03 2.27
N ARG A 106 6.76 15.22 3.25
CA ARG A 106 8.08 14.59 3.34
C ARG A 106 8.02 13.08 3.24
N ILE A 107 7.08 12.55 2.45
CA ILE A 107 6.99 11.11 2.19
C ILE A 107 8.18 10.69 1.32
N GLU A 108 8.86 9.65 1.76
CA GLU A 108 9.89 8.95 0.98
C GLU A 108 9.33 7.63 0.48
N ALA A 109 9.66 7.26 -0.76
CA ALA A 109 9.26 6.01 -1.36
C ALA A 109 10.50 5.27 -1.87
N ASP A 110 10.63 4.01 -1.50
CA ASP A 110 11.66 3.09 -1.96
C ASP A 110 11.02 1.83 -2.53
N TYR A 111 11.64 1.24 -3.56
CA TYR A 111 11.14 0.02 -4.18
C TYR A 111 12.28 -0.96 -4.43
N GLU A 112 12.35 -1.97 -3.58
CA GLU A 112 13.40 -2.99 -3.61
C GLU A 112 12.78 -4.38 -3.62
N ALA A 113 13.33 -5.28 -4.44
CA ALA A 113 12.95 -6.70 -4.50
C ALA A 113 11.44 -6.98 -4.69
N GLY A 114 10.68 -6.04 -5.25
CA GLY A 114 9.24 -6.18 -5.44
C GLY A 114 8.39 -5.70 -4.27
N VAL A 115 8.97 -5.01 -3.29
CA VAL A 115 8.26 -4.40 -2.15
C VAL A 115 8.39 -2.88 -2.23
N LEU A 116 7.26 -2.18 -2.24
CA LEU A 116 7.19 -0.73 -2.15
C LEU A 116 7.13 -0.31 -0.68
N THR A 117 8.12 0.44 -0.22
CA THR A 117 8.20 0.95 1.14
C THR A 117 8.01 2.46 1.14
N LEU A 118 6.96 2.93 1.83
CA LEU A 118 6.67 4.33 2.04
C LEU A 118 7.02 4.70 3.48
N ARG A 119 7.89 5.70 3.66
CA ARG A 119 8.28 6.24 4.97
C ARG A 119 7.70 7.63 5.12
N ILE A 120 6.90 7.83 6.16
CA ILE A 120 6.19 9.08 6.43
C ILE A 120 6.61 9.59 7.81
N PRO A 121 7.37 10.69 7.89
CA PRO A 121 7.76 11.25 9.17
C PRO A 121 6.55 11.66 10.02
N ILE A 122 6.64 11.47 11.33
CA ILE A 122 5.67 12.04 12.27
C ILE A 122 5.94 13.53 12.40
N ALA A 123 4.91 14.35 12.19
CA ALA A 123 5.00 15.79 12.25
C ALA A 123 5.47 16.26 13.64
N GLU A 124 6.42 17.20 13.68
CA GLU A 124 6.99 17.74 14.93
C GLU A 124 5.92 18.27 15.89
N ARG A 125 4.85 18.88 15.34
CA ARG A 125 3.69 19.37 16.13
C ARG A 125 2.91 18.27 16.85
N ALA A 126 3.00 17.03 16.39
CA ALA A 126 2.33 15.87 16.96
C ALA A 126 3.19 15.13 17.99
N LYS A 127 4.48 15.50 18.15
CA LYS A 127 5.33 14.91 19.19
C LYS A 127 4.79 15.30 20.57
N PRO A 128 4.74 14.35 21.52
CA PRO A 128 4.16 14.60 22.84
C PRO A 128 4.94 15.70 23.57
N ARG A 129 4.26 16.80 23.90
CA ARG A 129 4.82 17.88 24.70
C ARG A 129 4.60 17.58 26.18
N LYS A 130 5.67 17.62 26.98
CA LYS A 130 5.53 17.59 28.45
C LYS A 130 4.95 18.92 28.92
N ILE A 131 3.81 18.87 29.59
CA ILE A 131 3.22 20.03 30.28
C ILE A 131 3.72 20.02 31.71
N ALA A 132 4.49 21.03 32.11
CA ALA A 132 4.86 21.24 33.50
C ALA A 132 3.70 21.92 34.24
N ILE A 133 3.36 21.43 35.43
CA ILE A 133 2.39 22.08 36.32
C ILE A 133 3.12 23.25 36.99
N GLY A 134 2.65 24.48 36.77
CA GLY A 134 3.16 25.65 37.48
C GLY A 134 2.59 25.72 38.89
N GLU A 135 3.43 25.95 39.89
CA GLU A 135 2.99 26.31 41.24
C GLU A 135 2.38 27.72 41.18
N GLY A 136 1.05 27.79 41.27
CA GLY A 136 0.33 29.06 41.33
C GLY A 136 0.73 29.84 42.57
N ALA A 137 1.37 31.00 42.39
CA ALA A 137 1.65 31.93 43.47
C ALA A 137 0.34 32.47 44.07
N GLY A 138 0.05 32.01 45.29
CA GLY A 138 -0.57 32.80 46.36
C GLY A 138 -2.01 33.28 46.17
N HIS A 139 -2.98 32.44 46.53
CA HIS A 139 -4.24 32.95 47.07
C HIS A 139 -3.97 33.62 48.43
N LYS A 140 -3.74 34.94 48.45
CA LYS A 140 -3.77 35.71 49.69
C LYS A 140 -5.22 35.83 50.16
N GLN A 141 -5.52 35.12 51.25
CA GLN A 141 -6.68 35.34 52.11
C GLN A 141 -6.81 36.84 52.44
N ILE A 142 -7.99 37.42 52.20
CA ILE A 142 -8.36 38.70 52.81
C ILE A 142 -9.38 38.35 53.90
N ARG A 143 -8.95 38.48 55.16
CA ARG A 143 -9.83 38.65 56.32
C ARG A 143 -10.10 40.15 56.47
N GLY A 144 -11.36 40.52 56.68
CA GLY A 144 -11.82 41.86 56.97
C GLY A 144 -13.33 41.91 56.87
#